data_AF-A0A0G1T7B4-F1
#
_entry.id   AF-A0A0G1T7B4-F1
#
_cell.length_a   1.000
_cell.length_b   1.000
_cell.length_c   1.000
_cell.angle_alpha   90.00
_cell.angle_beta   90.00
_cell.angle_gamma   90.00
#
_symmetry.space_group_name_H-M   'P 1'
#
loop_
_entity.id
_entity.type
_entity.pdbx_description
1 polymer ?
#
loop_
_entity_poly.entity_id
_entity_poly.type
_entity_poly.pdbx_seq_one_letter_code
_entity_poly.pdbx_strand_id
1 'polypeptide(L)'
;MNNNPFDCVGRWSTVLDNGETLHWFVDTEDHVLTVAGEEEELVFFRLVDINPEPQEERVIYEGVEYENSYDDSGYVKDGSGETLLDEDNHITFADYESSEGNILRIVTDEDTGEHLVLLGQVIAEDDVNEW
;
A
#
# COMPACT_ATOMS: atom_id res chain seq x y z
N MET A 1 9.61 -21.67 -13.35
CA MET A 1 9.10 -20.45 -12.69
C MET A 1 9.92 -20.29 -11.43
N ASN A 2 10.64 -19.19 -11.30
CA ASN A 2 11.48 -18.95 -10.12
C ASN A 2 10.55 -18.58 -8.97
N ASN A 3 10.45 -19.48 -7.99
CA ASN A 3 9.78 -19.24 -6.73
C ASN A 3 10.73 -18.35 -5.89
N ASN A 4 10.75 -17.05 -6.22
CA ASN A 4 11.67 -16.11 -5.60
C ASN A 4 11.03 -15.63 -4.29
N PRO A 5 11.61 -15.95 -3.12
CA PRO A 5 11.04 -15.56 -1.85
C PRO A 5 11.00 -14.03 -1.72
N PHE A 6 9.98 -13.51 -1.06
CA PHE A 6 9.94 -12.11 -0.64
C PHE A 6 11.08 -11.86 0.36
N ASP A 7 12.16 -11.22 -0.11
CA ASP A 7 13.36 -10.95 0.69
C ASP A 7 13.20 -9.61 1.40
N CYS A 8 12.50 -9.64 2.54
CA CYS A 8 12.17 -8.46 3.32
C CYS A 8 13.42 -7.74 3.82
N VAL A 9 13.64 -6.50 3.36
CA VAL A 9 14.75 -5.63 3.77
C VAL A 9 14.34 -4.55 4.75
N GLY A 10 13.04 -4.28 4.85
CA GLY A 10 12.52 -3.41 5.90
C GLY A 10 11.04 -3.51 6.12
N ARG A 11 10.60 -2.87 7.20
CA ARG A 11 9.23 -2.94 7.69
C ARG A 11 8.91 -1.73 8.55
N TRP A 12 7.63 -1.40 8.61
CA TRP A 12 7.08 -0.44 9.55
C TRP A 12 5.61 -0.77 9.83
N SER A 13 5.01 -0.08 10.79
CA SER A 13 3.58 -0.13 11.05
C SER A 13 2.98 1.26 10.88
N THR A 14 1.71 1.33 10.54
CA THR A 14 0.93 2.56 10.65
C THR A 14 -0.19 2.30 11.62
N VAL A 15 -0.28 3.11 12.68
CA VAL A 15 -1.44 3.11 13.57
C VAL A 15 -2.44 4.09 12.98
N LEU A 16 -3.56 3.56 12.52
CA LEU A 16 -4.63 4.32 11.89
C LEU A 16 -5.43 5.08 12.95
N ASP A 17 -6.07 6.17 12.54
CA ASP A 17 -6.89 7.00 13.42
C ASP A 17 -8.13 6.26 13.92
N ASN A 18 -8.59 5.26 13.16
CA ASN A 18 -9.63 4.33 13.57
C ASN A 18 -9.18 3.33 14.67
N GLY A 19 -7.89 3.25 14.97
CA GLY A 19 -7.26 2.39 15.98
C GLY A 19 -6.67 1.08 15.44
N GLU A 20 -6.88 0.76 14.16
CA GLU A 20 -6.28 -0.39 13.50
C GLU A 20 -4.77 -0.21 13.29
N THR A 21 -4.08 -1.32 13.07
CA THR A 21 -2.66 -1.32 12.73
C THR A 21 -2.46 -1.99 11.38
N LEU A 22 -1.88 -1.25 10.45
CA LEU A 22 -1.44 -1.73 9.15
C LEU A 22 0.06 -2.03 9.22
N HIS A 23 0.45 -3.26 8.92
CA HIS A 23 1.85 -3.65 8.85
C HIS A 23 2.35 -3.64 7.42
N TRP A 24 3.54 -3.08 7.23
CA TRP A 24 4.16 -2.90 5.93
C TRP A 24 5.51 -3.62 5.89
N PHE A 25 5.79 -4.26 4.78
CA PHE A 25 7.06 -4.93 4.51
C PHE A 25 7.53 -4.55 3.11
N VAL A 26 8.81 -4.22 2.96
CA VAL A 26 9.41 -3.89 1.66
C VAL A 26 10.54 -4.88 1.33
N ASP A 27 10.62 -5.29 0.07
CA ASP A 27 11.69 -6.14 -0.44
C ASP A 27 12.78 -5.35 -1.20
N THR A 28 13.79 -6.06 -1.71
CA THR A 28 14.90 -5.47 -2.47
C THR A 28 14.52 -4.85 -3.82
N GLU A 29 13.31 -5.09 -4.30
CA GLU A 29 12.79 -4.62 -5.59
C GLU A 29 11.72 -3.54 -5.42
N ASP A 30 11.62 -2.93 -4.23
CA ASP A 30 10.61 -1.93 -3.85
C ASP A 30 9.16 -2.44 -3.96
N HIS A 31 8.95 -3.75 -3.88
CA HIS A 31 7.62 -4.30 -3.67
C HIS A 31 7.22 -4.15 -2.21
N VAL A 32 5.94 -3.90 -2.00
CA VAL A 32 5.38 -3.61 -0.68
C VAL A 32 4.27 -4.61 -0.38
N LEU A 33 4.41 -5.36 0.70
CA LEU A 33 3.34 -6.19 1.25
C LEU A 33 2.69 -5.46 2.42
N THR A 34 1.37 -5.34 2.41
CA THR A 34 0.61 -4.80 3.53
C THR A 34 -0.30 -5.84 4.14
N VAL A 35 -0.43 -5.80 5.47
CA VAL A 35 -1.27 -6.71 6.25
C VAL A 35 -2.14 -5.89 7.19
N ALA A 36 -3.46 -5.92 6.96
CA ALA A 36 -4.43 -5.29 7.84
C ALA A 36 -4.77 -6.23 9.02
N GLY A 37 -4.61 -5.75 10.25
CA GLY A 37 -4.66 -6.60 11.44
C GLY A 37 -6.02 -7.21 11.79
N GLU A 38 -7.15 -6.57 11.46
CA GLU A 38 -8.48 -7.08 11.81
C GLU A 38 -9.09 -7.98 10.72
N GLU A 39 -8.82 -7.69 9.45
CA GLU A 39 -9.41 -8.43 8.31
C GLU A 39 -8.50 -9.53 7.76
N GLU A 40 -7.27 -9.65 8.28
CA GLU A 40 -6.21 -10.54 7.77
C GLU A 40 -6.00 -10.39 6.25
N GLU A 41 -6.35 -9.23 5.69
CA GLU A 41 -6.21 -8.95 4.27
C GLU A 41 -4.74 -8.69 3.92
N LEU A 42 -4.25 -9.45 2.94
CA LEU A 42 -2.91 -9.37 2.41
C LEU A 42 -2.96 -8.69 1.05
N VAL A 43 -2.36 -7.51 0.93
CA VAL A 43 -2.28 -6.80 -0.36
C VAL A 43 -0.82 -6.64 -0.75
N PHE A 44 -0.50 -7.12 -1.95
CA PHE A 44 0.85 -7.01 -2.51
C PHE A 44 0.89 -5.94 -3.59
N PHE A 45 1.78 -4.98 -3.40
CA PHE A 45 1.93 -3.80 -4.21
C PHE A 45 3.31 -3.75 -4.87
N ARG A 46 3.35 -3.06 -6.00
CA ARG A 46 4.57 -2.49 -6.59
C ARG A 46 4.51 -0.97 -6.52
N LEU A 47 5.67 -0.35 -6.35
CA LEU A 47 5.83 1.10 -6.49
C LEU A 47 5.54 1.54 -7.93
N VAL A 48 4.87 2.68 -8.11
CA VAL A 48 4.68 3.30 -9.42
C VAL A 48 5.23 4.73 -9.45
N ASP A 49 6.07 5.01 -10.45
CA ASP A 49 6.76 6.31 -10.64
C ASP A 49 5.86 7.33 -11.38
N ILE A 50 4.57 7.35 -11.06
CA ILE A 50 3.59 8.26 -11.63
C ILE A 50 2.70 8.71 -10.47
N ASN A 51 2.50 10.03 -10.35
CA ASN A 51 1.53 10.60 -9.43
C ASN A 51 0.23 10.92 -10.18
N PRO A 52 -0.76 10.04 -10.18
CA PRO A 52 -2.03 10.31 -10.86
C PRO A 52 -2.80 11.39 -10.09
N GLU A 53 -3.47 12.28 -10.81
CA GLU A 53 -4.31 13.32 -10.19
C GLU A 53 -5.73 12.78 -9.94
N PRO A 54 -6.19 12.68 -8.69
CA PRO A 54 -7.56 12.29 -8.40
C PRO A 54 -8.56 13.33 -8.92
N GLN A 55 -9.64 12.83 -9.53
CA GLN A 55 -10.78 13.61 -10.00
C GLN A 55 -11.99 13.23 -9.15
N GLU A 56 -12.19 13.95 -8.05
CA GLU A 56 -13.21 13.67 -7.03
C GLU A 56 -13.01 12.25 -6.44
N GLU A 57 -13.87 11.30 -6.77
CA GLU A 57 -13.85 9.93 -6.25
C GLU A 57 -13.18 8.94 -7.23
N ARG A 58 -12.48 9.44 -8.25
CA ARG A 58 -11.93 8.59 -9.33
C ARG A 58 -10.51 8.94 -9.70
N VAL A 59 -9.75 7.94 -10.11
CA VAL A 59 -8.40 8.08 -10.65
C VAL A 59 -8.31 7.32 -11.98
N ILE A 60 -7.72 7.94 -13.00
CA ILE A 60 -7.39 7.25 -14.25
C ILE A 60 -5.89 6.96 -14.24
N TYR A 61 -5.53 5.67 -14.21
CA TYR A 61 -4.15 5.21 -14.25
C TYR A 61 -3.97 4.21 -15.40
N GLU A 62 -2.99 4.46 -16.27
CA GLU A 62 -2.72 3.67 -17.48
C GLU A 62 -3.95 3.40 -18.38
N GLY A 63 -4.93 4.31 -18.38
CA GLY A 63 -6.16 4.19 -19.15
C GLY A 63 -7.25 3.32 -18.50
N VAL A 64 -7.02 2.85 -17.28
CA VAL A 64 -8.00 2.15 -16.44
C VAL A 64 -8.58 3.15 -15.44
N GLU A 65 -9.90 3.09 -15.25
CA GLU A 65 -10.61 3.86 -14.23
C GLU A 65 -10.59 3.08 -12.91
N TYR A 66 -10.19 3.77 -11.84
CA TYR A 66 -10.25 3.30 -10.46
C TYR A 66 -11.21 4.22 -9.69
N GLU A 67 -12.08 3.63 -8.88
CA GLU A 67 -13.03 4.36 -8.03
C GLU A 67 -12.60 4.25 -6.57
N ASN A 68 -12.72 5.33 -5.81
CA ASN A 68 -12.33 5.35 -4.40
C ASN A 68 -13.12 4.29 -3.62
N SER A 69 -12.41 3.42 -2.91
CA SER A 69 -12.98 2.32 -2.15
C SER A 69 -12.75 2.46 -0.65
N TYR A 70 -11.65 3.10 -0.24
CA TYR A 70 -11.28 3.27 1.15
C TYR A 70 -10.39 4.50 1.34
N ASP A 71 -10.50 5.16 2.49
CA ASP A 71 -9.62 6.25 2.93
C ASP A 71 -9.44 6.22 4.45
N ASP A 72 -8.21 6.46 4.92
CA ASP A 72 -7.92 6.68 6.34
C ASP A 72 -6.60 7.48 6.52
N SER A 73 -6.29 7.82 7.75
CA SER A 73 -5.06 8.50 8.16
C SER A 73 -4.44 7.86 9.39
N GLY A 74 -3.16 8.14 9.63
CA GLY A 74 -2.49 7.61 10.81
C GLY A 74 -1.02 7.97 10.90
N TYR A 75 -0.37 7.44 11.93
CA TYR A 75 1.05 7.70 12.19
C TYR A 75 1.92 6.48 11.88
N VAL A 76 3.05 6.72 11.23
CA VAL A 76 4.10 5.72 11.01
C VAL A 76 4.80 5.41 12.34
N LYS A 77 4.96 4.12 12.65
CA LYS A 77 5.54 3.58 13.88
C LYS A 77 6.41 2.35 13.61
N ASP A 78 7.29 2.06 14.56
CA ASP A 78 8.06 0.81 14.63
C ASP A 78 8.88 0.51 13.36
N GLY A 79 9.51 1.55 12.80
CA GLY A 79 10.32 1.45 11.59
C GLY A 79 11.59 0.62 11.81
N SER A 80 11.92 -0.27 10.87
CA SER A 80 13.13 -1.10 10.94
C SER A 80 13.63 -1.49 9.56
N GLY A 81 14.93 -1.30 9.30
CA GLY A 81 15.52 -1.58 7.99
C GLY A 81 15.29 -0.44 7.01
N GLU A 82 15.06 -0.78 5.74
CA GLU A 82 14.69 0.20 4.70
C GLU A 82 13.19 0.54 4.81
N THR A 83 12.84 1.81 4.98
CA THR A 83 11.45 2.27 5.04
C THR A 83 11.21 3.29 3.92
N LEU A 84 10.01 3.24 3.33
CA LEU A 84 9.58 4.20 2.30
C LEU A 84 8.94 5.46 2.90
N LEU A 85 8.64 5.42 4.19
CA LEU A 85 8.06 6.49 4.97
C LEU A 85 8.91 6.72 6.22
N ASP A 86 8.98 7.96 6.66
CA ASP A 86 9.71 8.34 7.86
C ASP A 86 8.90 8.03 9.12
N GLU A 87 9.58 7.55 10.16
CA GLU A 87 8.96 7.28 11.46
C GLU A 87 8.42 8.57 12.09
N ASP A 88 7.28 8.46 12.78
CA ASP A 88 6.54 9.56 13.41
C ASP A 88 5.84 10.55 12.46
N ASN A 89 5.98 10.40 11.14
CA ASN A 89 5.21 11.20 10.18
C ASN A 89 3.73 10.81 10.19
N HIS A 90 2.87 11.80 9.96
CA HIS A 90 1.45 11.59 9.75
C HIS A 90 1.17 11.39 8.26
N ILE A 91 0.45 10.32 7.93
CA ILE A 91 0.11 9.98 6.55
C ILE A 91 -1.39 9.88 6.36
N THR A 92 -1.85 10.21 5.15
CA THR A 92 -3.17 9.83 4.65
C THR A 92 -2.98 8.77 3.58
N PHE A 93 -3.90 7.82 3.47
CA PHE A 93 -3.91 6.91 2.33
C PHE A 93 -5.32 6.78 1.77
N ALA A 94 -5.40 6.72 0.45
CA ALA A 94 -6.63 6.53 -0.29
C ALA A 94 -6.44 5.37 -1.27
N ASP A 95 -7.33 4.40 -1.17
CA ASP A 95 -7.41 3.27 -2.08
C ASP A 95 -8.46 3.52 -3.14
N TYR A 96 -8.09 3.18 -4.36
CA TYR A 96 -8.97 3.18 -5.51
C TYR A 96 -8.95 1.80 -6.13
N GLU A 97 -10.12 1.23 -6.39
CA GLU A 97 -10.28 -0.10 -6.95
C GLU A 97 -10.74 -0.03 -8.41
N SER A 98 -10.14 -0.85 -9.27
CA SER A 98 -10.59 -1.05 -10.64
C SER A 98 -11.63 -2.17 -10.75
N SER A 99 -12.38 -2.22 -11.85
CA SER A 99 -13.31 -3.33 -12.13
C SER A 99 -12.67 -4.72 -12.21
N GLU A 100 -11.34 -4.80 -12.31
CA GLU A 100 -10.57 -6.04 -12.33
C GLU A 100 -10.01 -6.44 -10.95
N GLY A 101 -10.31 -5.66 -9.90
CA GLY A 101 -9.85 -5.92 -8.53
C GLY A 101 -8.42 -5.44 -8.24
N ASN A 102 -7.79 -4.69 -9.14
CA ASN A 102 -6.52 -4.02 -8.84
C ASN A 102 -6.78 -2.83 -7.92
N ILE A 103 -5.89 -2.63 -6.96
CA ILE A 103 -5.91 -1.55 -5.98
C ILE A 103 -4.79 -0.56 -6.32
N LEU A 104 -5.16 0.70 -6.52
CA LEU A 104 -4.23 1.83 -6.59
C LEU A 104 -4.30 2.58 -5.26
N ARG A 105 -3.25 2.47 -4.45
CA ARG A 105 -3.13 3.16 -3.16
C ARG A 105 -2.26 4.39 -3.33
N ILE A 106 -2.78 5.54 -2.92
CA ILE A 106 -2.03 6.80 -2.85
C ILE A 106 -1.82 7.12 -1.38
N VAL A 107 -0.58 7.06 -0.91
CA VAL A 107 -0.19 7.49 0.42
C VAL A 107 0.40 8.89 0.32
N THR A 108 -0.08 9.84 1.12
CA THR A 108 0.44 11.20 1.17
C THR A 108 1.00 11.47 2.56
N ASP A 109 2.26 11.87 2.60
CA ASP A 109 2.89 12.40 3.80
C ASP A 109 2.37 13.82 4.06
N GLU A 110 1.73 14.06 5.19
CA GLU A 110 1.14 15.37 5.49
C GLU A 110 2.18 16.43 5.88
N ASP A 111 3.36 16.00 6.34
CA ASP A 111 4.43 16.90 6.77
C ASP A 111 5.21 17.44 5.56
N THR A 112 5.45 16.61 4.53
CA THR A 112 6.20 16.98 3.33
C THR A 112 5.33 17.26 2.10
N GLY A 113 4.12 16.70 2.04
CA GLY A 113 3.28 16.69 0.86
C GLY A 113 3.76 15.72 -0.23
N GLU A 114 4.71 14.84 0.07
CA GLU A 114 5.19 13.83 -0.86
C GLU A 114 4.20 12.66 -0.98
N HIS A 115 4.15 12.06 -2.17
CA HIS A 115 3.25 10.97 -2.47
C HIS A 115 4.01 9.68 -2.73
N LEU A 116 3.56 8.60 -2.10
CA LEU A 116 3.93 7.23 -2.40
C LEU A 116 2.74 6.57 -3.09
N VAL A 117 2.91 6.20 -4.36
CA VAL A 117 1.84 5.58 -5.16
C VAL A 117 2.16 4.12 -5.39
N LEU A 118 1.18 3.26 -5.08
CA LEU A 118 1.31 1.82 -5.06
C LEU A 118 0.22 1.19 -5.91
N LEU A 119 0.57 0.23 -6.76
CA LEU A 119 -0.39 -0.58 -7.51
C LEU A 119 -0.29 -2.02 -7.05
N GLY A 120 -1.40 -2.61 -6.62
CA GLY A 120 -1.41 -3.94 -6.04
C GLY A 120 -2.70 -4.69 -6.25
N GLN A 121 -2.75 -5.87 -5.65
CA GLN A 121 -3.89 -6.77 -5.66
C GLN A 121 -3.96 -7.52 -4.33
N VAL A 122 -5.17 -7.88 -3.92
CA VAL A 122 -5.38 -8.76 -2.77
C VAL A 122 -4.86 -10.15 -3.11
N ILE A 123 -4.07 -10.74 -2.21
CA ILE A 123 -3.64 -12.14 -2.29
C ILE A 123 -4.71 -13.00 -1.61
N ALA A 124 -5.42 -13.83 -2.38
CA ALA A 124 -6.36 -14.78 -1.79
C ALA A 124 -5.61 -15.96 -1.16
N GLU A 125 -6.18 -16.59 -0.13
CA GLU A 125 -5.59 -17.78 0.52
C GLU A 125 -5.34 -18.95 -0.47
N ASP A 126 -6.16 -19.05 -1.53
CA ASP A 126 -5.99 -20.05 -2.58
C ASP A 126 -4.76 -19.77 -3.48
N ASP A 127 -4.36 -18.49 -3.64
CA ASP A 127 -3.16 -18.14 -4.40
C ASP A 127 -1.88 -18.56 -3.66
N VAL A 128 -1.89 -18.58 -2.32
CA VAL A 128 -0.73 -18.96 -1.50
C VAL A 128 -0.34 -20.43 -1.66
N ASN A 129 -1.27 -21.29 -2.11
CA ASN A 129 -1.01 -22.73 -2.33
C ASN A 129 -0.49 -23.07 -3.74
N GLU A 130 -0.51 -22.13 -4.70
CA GLU A 130 -0.04 -22.35 -6.06
C GLU A 130 1.31 -21.68 -6.39
N TRP A 131 2.00 -21.12 -5.37
CA TRP A 131 3.26 -20.39 -5.52
C TRP A 131 4.51 -21.19 -5.09
#